data_AF-A0A3E1HCI6-F1
#
_entry.id   AF-A0A3E1HCI6-F1
#
_cell.length_a   1.000
_cell.length_b   1.000
_cell.length_c   1.000
_cell.angle_alpha   90.00
_cell.angle_beta   90.00
_cell.angle_gamma   90.00
#
_symmetry.space_group_name_H-M   'P 1'
#
loop_
_entity.id
_entity.type
_entity.pdbx_description
1 polymer ?
#
loop_
_entity_poly.entity_id
_entity_poly.type
_entity_poly.pdbx_seq_one_letter_code
_entity_poly.pdbx_strand_id
1 'polypeptide(L)'
;MKVKRLIAVASLVFLSCSTSAECLVSDPSKKGGAYKFYLSGSECKLVRYSGGNVVTMYVEYPSMKIVNERAVDDSLVIFRLVYISKATFNQDAATENKHPTRVHDGIEKYGEGEGAFFRFIGGDGNPTFVSNWPNSRSARHLFSDGIQIRYQYALKHKDLKAMDGFALDFVKKITRK
;
A
#
# COMPACT_ATOMS: atom_id res chain seq x y z
N MET A 1 -26.47 54.98 35.75
CA MET A 1 -25.11 54.56 35.32
C MET A 1 -25.08 53.05 35.17
N LYS A 2 -24.44 52.54 34.11
CA LYS A 2 -24.09 51.13 33.79
C LYS A 2 -25.18 50.22 33.20
N VAL A 3 -25.29 50.25 31.87
CA VAL A 3 -25.79 49.15 31.03
C VAL A 3 -24.63 48.16 30.82
N LYS A 4 -24.76 46.90 31.24
CA LYS A 4 -23.79 45.84 30.93
C LYS A 4 -24.18 45.20 29.60
N ARG A 5 -23.36 45.42 28.56
CA ARG A 5 -23.43 44.67 27.30
C ARG A 5 -22.69 43.35 27.49
N LEU A 6 -23.41 42.23 27.39
CA LEU A 6 -22.80 40.92 27.18
C LEU A 6 -22.55 40.74 25.68
N ILE A 7 -21.28 40.60 25.31
CA ILE A 7 -20.85 40.22 23.96
C ILE A 7 -20.74 38.69 23.97
N ALA A 8 -21.67 38.01 23.29
CA ALA A 8 -21.54 36.59 23.00
C ALA A 8 -20.63 36.42 21.78
N VAL A 9 -19.42 35.91 22.00
CA VAL A 9 -18.51 35.50 20.92
C VAL A 9 -18.93 34.10 20.49
N ALA A 10 -19.65 34.00 19.36
CA ALA A 10 -19.96 32.73 18.73
C ALA A 10 -18.73 32.27 17.94
N SER A 11 -17.94 31.36 18.51
CA SER A 11 -16.87 30.67 17.81
C SER A 11 -17.46 29.69 16.80
N LEU A 12 -17.46 30.06 15.52
CA LEU A 12 -17.72 29.15 14.40
C LEU A 12 -16.58 28.13 14.33
N VAL A 13 -16.82 26.96 14.91
CA VAL A 13 -16.02 25.76 14.66
C VAL A 13 -16.31 25.34 13.21
N PHE A 14 -15.44 25.74 12.28
CA PHE A 14 -15.41 25.17 10.94
C PHE A 14 -14.95 23.71 11.08
N LEU A 15 -15.92 22.80 11.21
CA LEU A 15 -15.69 21.39 10.95
C LEU A 15 -15.35 21.26 9.46
N SER A 16 -14.07 21.20 9.15
CA SER A 16 -13.54 20.77 7.86
C SER A 16 -13.96 19.32 7.65
N CYS A 17 -15.18 19.11 7.16
CA CYS A 17 -15.63 17.80 6.72
C CYS A 17 -14.78 17.45 5.50
N SER A 18 -13.70 16.70 5.71
CA SER A 18 -12.92 16.10 4.63
C SER A 18 -13.80 15.06 3.96
N THR A 19 -14.66 15.51 3.05
CA THR A 19 -15.42 14.62 2.19
C THR A 19 -14.42 13.86 1.32
N SER A 20 -14.24 12.58 1.62
CA SER A 20 -13.55 11.66 0.73
C SER A 20 -14.30 11.64 -0.59
N ALA A 21 -13.66 12.08 -1.67
CA ALA A 21 -14.21 11.99 -3.01
C ALA A 21 -13.83 10.63 -3.60
N GLU A 22 -14.68 10.08 -4.46
CA GLU A 22 -14.30 8.90 -5.22
C GLU A 22 -13.22 9.30 -6.26
N CYS A 23 -12.01 8.80 -6.07
CA CYS A 23 -10.89 8.94 -6.99
C CYS A 23 -10.92 7.76 -7.97
N LEU A 24 -11.45 8.00 -9.17
CA LEU A 24 -11.50 7.01 -10.24
C LEU A 24 -10.26 7.17 -11.13
N VAL A 25 -9.42 6.15 -11.14
CA VAL A 25 -8.24 6.06 -12.02
C VAL A 25 -8.49 4.94 -13.02
N SER A 26 -8.90 5.29 -14.23
CA SER A 26 -9.23 4.34 -15.29
C SER A 26 -8.36 4.54 -16.53
N ASP A 27 -8.02 3.44 -17.21
CA ASP A 27 -7.56 3.48 -18.59
C ASP A 27 -8.76 3.46 -19.54
N PRO A 28 -9.02 4.50 -20.35
CA PRO A 28 -10.07 4.43 -21.36
C PRO A 28 -9.77 3.40 -22.47
N SER A 29 -8.51 2.97 -22.63
CA SER A 29 -8.08 2.07 -23.70
C SER A 29 -8.09 0.58 -23.33
N LYS A 30 -8.28 0.23 -22.04
CA LYS A 30 -8.30 -1.17 -21.57
C LYS A 30 -9.61 -1.51 -20.88
N LYS A 31 -10.25 -2.60 -21.32
CA LYS A 31 -11.43 -3.23 -20.67
C LYS A 31 -11.14 -3.76 -19.24
N GLY A 32 -9.92 -3.66 -18.75
CA GLY A 32 -9.48 -4.17 -17.45
C GLY A 32 -9.54 -3.11 -16.37
N GLY A 33 -10.74 -2.84 -15.85
CA GLY A 33 -11.00 -2.23 -14.54
C GLY A 33 -10.51 -0.80 -14.30
N ALA A 34 -11.43 0.10 -13.93
CA ALA A 34 -11.05 1.34 -13.27
C ALA A 34 -10.60 1.04 -11.83
N TYR A 35 -9.43 1.56 -11.41
CA TYR A 35 -9.11 1.64 -9.99
C TYR A 35 -10.06 2.65 -9.36
N LYS A 36 -10.86 2.18 -8.40
CA LYS A 36 -11.72 3.04 -7.58
C LYS A 36 -11.07 3.17 -6.21
N PHE A 37 -10.61 4.38 -5.88
CA PHE A 37 -10.05 4.70 -4.58
C PHE A 37 -10.93 5.71 -3.85
N TYR A 38 -11.04 5.58 -2.52
CA TYR A 38 -11.71 6.54 -1.65
C TYR A 38 -10.64 7.45 -1.03
N LEU A 39 -10.36 8.57 -1.69
CA LEU A 39 -9.27 9.48 -1.35
C LEU A 39 -9.77 10.92 -1.27
N SER A 40 -9.09 11.78 -0.50
CA SER A 40 -9.35 13.23 -0.62
C SER A 40 -8.95 13.72 -2.02
N GLY A 41 -9.56 14.82 -2.47
CA GLY A 41 -9.20 15.43 -3.76
C GLY A 41 -7.71 15.84 -3.86
N SER A 42 -7.08 16.18 -2.72
CA SER A 42 -5.64 16.44 -2.64
C SER A 42 -4.79 15.18 -2.79
N GLU A 43 -5.18 14.08 -2.14
CA GLU A 43 -4.46 12.80 -2.24
C GLU A 43 -4.61 12.17 -3.62
N CYS A 44 -5.80 12.27 -4.24
CA CYS A 44 -6.04 11.74 -5.58
C CYS A 44 -5.08 12.34 -6.63
N LYS A 45 -4.71 13.62 -6.50
CA LYS A 45 -3.73 14.29 -7.39
C LYS A 45 -2.31 13.74 -7.27
N LEU A 46 -2.00 13.03 -6.19
CA LEU A 46 -0.69 12.44 -5.93
C LEU A 46 -0.58 11.00 -6.45
N VAL A 47 -1.71 10.38 -6.80
CA VAL A 47 -1.75 9.04 -7.39
C VAL A 47 -1.16 9.09 -8.80
N ARG A 48 -0.17 8.23 -9.08
CA ARG A 48 0.50 8.16 -10.38
C ARG A 48 -0.04 7.00 -11.19
N TYR A 49 -0.59 7.32 -12.35
CA TYR A 49 -1.05 6.36 -13.35
C TYR A 49 -0.52 6.77 -14.71
N SER A 50 0.40 5.99 -15.27
CA SER A 50 1.02 6.24 -16.57
C SER A 50 0.45 5.34 -17.68
N GLY A 51 -0.75 4.79 -17.48
CA GLY A 51 -1.34 3.76 -18.35
C GLY A 51 -0.91 2.34 -17.97
N GLY A 52 -1.58 1.34 -18.55
CA GLY A 52 -1.25 -0.06 -18.32
C GLY A 52 -2.10 -0.72 -17.22
N ASN A 53 -1.47 -1.45 -16.30
CA ASN A 53 -2.14 -2.17 -15.22
C ASN A 53 -1.59 -1.82 -13.84
N VAL A 54 -0.80 -0.74 -13.72
CA VAL A 54 -0.11 -0.37 -12.48
C VAL A 54 -0.47 1.04 -12.03
N VAL A 55 -0.88 1.18 -10.77
CA VAL A 55 -0.99 2.47 -10.08
C VAL A 55 0.11 2.57 -9.05
N THR A 56 0.82 3.71 -9.02
CA THR A 56 1.89 3.96 -8.06
C THR A 56 1.49 5.07 -7.07
N MET A 57 1.77 4.85 -5.79
CA MET A 57 1.53 5.80 -4.70
C MET A 57 2.73 5.84 -3.76
N TYR A 58 3.05 7.01 -3.25
CA TYR A 58 4.09 7.23 -2.25
C TYR A 58 3.40 7.51 -0.92
N VAL A 59 3.68 6.68 0.08
CA VAL A 59 2.90 6.66 1.33
C VAL A 59 3.82 6.88 2.51
N GLU A 60 3.48 7.85 3.35
CA GLU A 60 4.20 8.13 4.58
C GLU A 60 3.92 7.03 5.62
N TYR A 61 4.99 6.48 6.19
CA TYR A 61 4.94 5.51 7.27
C TYR A 61 5.20 6.20 8.61
N PRO A 62 4.40 5.92 9.66
CA PRO A 62 3.24 5.02 9.70
C PRO A 62 1.89 5.70 9.40
N SER A 63 1.88 6.99 9.01
CA SER A 63 0.65 7.80 8.96
C SER A 63 -0.36 7.44 7.86
N MET A 64 0.06 6.65 6.86
CA MET A 64 -0.75 6.24 5.70
C MET A 64 -1.25 7.41 4.84
N LYS A 65 -0.55 8.56 4.89
CA LYS A 65 -0.84 9.71 4.02
C LYS A 65 -0.16 9.53 2.68
N ILE A 66 -0.88 9.79 1.58
CA ILE A 66 -0.25 9.84 0.26
C ILE A 66 0.52 11.17 0.16
N VAL A 67 1.79 11.08 -0.25
CA VAL A 67 2.72 12.21 -0.34
C VAL A 67 3.32 12.30 -1.74
N ASN A 68 4.11 13.35 -2.00
CA ASN A 68 4.86 13.47 -3.24
C ASN A 68 5.94 12.38 -3.36
N GLU A 69 6.32 12.11 -4.61
CA GLU A 69 7.44 11.25 -4.93
C GLU A 69 8.73 11.76 -4.29
N ARG A 70 9.46 10.83 -3.65
CA ARG A 70 10.82 11.03 -3.14
C ARG A 70 11.52 9.69 -3.01
N ALA A 71 12.82 9.72 -2.75
CA ALA A 71 13.61 8.52 -2.51
C ALA A 71 13.09 7.73 -1.30
N VAL A 72 13.21 6.40 -1.33
CA VAL A 72 12.85 5.54 -0.19
C VAL A 72 13.73 5.87 1.00
N ASP A 73 13.11 6.15 2.13
CA ASP A 73 13.73 6.31 3.43
C ASP A 73 12.89 5.62 4.51
N ASP A 74 13.27 5.76 5.77
CA ASP A 74 12.60 5.14 6.91
C ASP A 74 11.11 5.54 7.04
N SER A 75 10.71 6.66 6.45
CA SER A 75 9.35 7.23 6.54
C SER A 75 8.53 7.07 5.27
N LEU A 76 9.03 6.38 4.25
CA LEU A 76 8.36 6.23 2.97
C LEU A 76 8.20 4.76 2.56
N VAL A 77 6.99 4.42 2.12
CA VAL A 77 6.70 3.15 1.44
C VAL A 77 6.15 3.47 0.06
N ILE A 78 6.75 2.88 -0.97
CA ILE A 78 6.27 3.01 -2.35
C ILE A 78 5.34 1.84 -2.62
N PHE A 79 4.07 2.14 -2.91
CA PHE A 79 3.06 1.16 -3.31
C PHE A 79 2.90 1.15 -4.82
N ARG A 80 2.81 -0.04 -5.38
CA ARG A 80 2.41 -0.30 -6.77
C ARG A 80 1.30 -1.34 -6.74
N LEU A 81 0.08 -0.90 -7.01
CA LEU A 81 -1.07 -1.79 -7.18
C LEU A 81 -1.07 -2.28 -8.61
N VAL A 82 -1.12 -3.59 -8.81
CA VAL A 82 -1.02 -4.22 -10.12
C VAL A 82 -2.28 -5.05 -10.37
N TYR A 83 -3.03 -4.72 -11.42
CA TYR A 83 -4.12 -5.58 -11.89
C TYR A 83 -3.54 -6.85 -12.50
N ILE A 84 -4.03 -7.99 -12.03
CA ILE A 84 -3.60 -9.31 -12.47
C ILE A 84 -4.79 -10.08 -13.05
N SER A 85 -4.50 -10.93 -14.05
CA SER A 85 -5.50 -11.86 -14.59
C SER A 85 -5.49 -13.13 -13.75
N LYS A 86 -6.62 -13.45 -13.12
CA LYS A 86 -6.79 -14.69 -12.34
C LYS A 86 -6.46 -15.95 -13.15
N ALA A 87 -6.76 -15.95 -14.45
CA ALA A 87 -6.56 -17.11 -15.32
C ALA A 87 -5.07 -17.46 -15.50
N THR A 88 -4.16 -16.49 -15.35
CA THR A 88 -2.74 -16.67 -15.67
C THR A 88 -1.81 -16.37 -14.50
N PHE A 89 -2.33 -15.80 -13.41
CA PHE A 89 -1.52 -15.42 -12.26
C PHE A 89 -1.36 -16.59 -11.28
N ASN A 90 -0.13 -17.08 -11.14
CA ASN A 90 0.27 -18.02 -10.11
C ASN A 90 1.30 -17.34 -9.20
N GLN A 91 0.93 -17.06 -7.95
CA GLN A 91 1.83 -16.40 -7.00
C GLN A 91 2.95 -17.32 -6.50
N ASP A 92 2.65 -18.62 -6.33
CA ASP A 92 3.60 -19.60 -5.84
C ASP A 92 4.64 -19.99 -6.90
N ALA A 93 4.46 -19.59 -8.16
CA ALA A 93 5.46 -19.70 -9.21
C ALA A 93 6.82 -19.09 -8.81
N ALA A 94 6.83 -18.10 -7.90
CA ALA A 94 8.05 -17.52 -7.36
C ALA A 94 8.93 -18.52 -6.57
N THR A 95 8.35 -19.61 -6.06
CA THR A 95 9.10 -20.67 -5.36
C THR A 95 9.60 -21.75 -6.31
N GLU A 96 9.06 -21.85 -7.53
CA GLU A 96 9.36 -22.93 -8.48
C GLU A 96 9.29 -24.34 -7.85
N ASN A 97 8.36 -24.54 -6.90
CA ASN A 97 8.21 -25.78 -6.12
C ASN A 97 9.43 -26.17 -5.25
N LYS A 98 10.34 -25.23 -4.98
CA LYS A 98 11.46 -25.46 -4.07
C LYS A 98 10.97 -25.54 -2.63
N HIS A 99 11.77 -26.18 -1.77
CA HIS A 99 11.57 -26.16 -0.33
C HIS A 99 12.35 -25.00 0.31
N PRO A 100 11.86 -24.43 1.43
CA PRO A 100 12.59 -23.39 2.13
C PRO A 100 13.90 -23.93 2.73
N THR A 101 14.95 -23.11 2.70
CA THR A 101 16.24 -23.40 3.34
C THR A 101 16.17 -23.25 4.86
N ARG A 102 15.24 -22.42 5.36
CA ARG A 102 14.99 -22.23 6.79
C ARG A 102 13.55 -21.79 7.02
N VAL A 103 12.97 -22.19 8.14
CA VAL A 103 11.68 -21.68 8.63
C VAL A 103 11.85 -21.15 10.04
N HIS A 104 11.35 -19.96 10.32
CA HIS A 104 11.36 -19.35 11.66
C HIS A 104 10.13 -18.46 11.82
N ASP A 105 9.37 -18.65 12.90
CA ASP A 105 8.16 -17.88 13.21
C ASP A 105 7.14 -17.79 12.05
N GLY A 106 7.00 -18.89 11.29
CA GLY A 106 6.13 -18.95 10.11
C GLY A 106 6.60 -18.12 8.92
N ILE A 107 7.87 -17.68 8.93
CA ILE A 107 8.55 -17.07 7.79
C ILE A 107 9.50 -18.11 7.20
N GLU A 108 9.27 -18.43 5.95
CA GLU A 108 10.06 -19.32 5.13
C GLU A 108 11.14 -18.51 4.40
N LYS A 109 12.40 -18.91 4.53
CA LYS A 109 13.51 -18.37 3.74
C LYS A 109 13.81 -19.33 2.59
N TYR A 110 13.99 -18.78 1.40
CA TYR A 110 14.41 -19.50 0.21
C TYR A 110 15.75 -18.97 -0.28
N GLY A 111 16.59 -19.88 -0.78
CA GLY A 111 17.92 -19.55 -1.29
C GLY A 111 18.93 -19.10 -0.22
N GLU A 112 20.11 -18.70 -0.71
CA GLU A 112 21.23 -18.18 0.10
C GLU A 112 21.85 -16.95 -0.58
N GLY A 113 22.63 -16.17 0.19
CA GLY A 113 23.30 -14.96 -0.31
C GLY A 113 22.33 -13.90 -0.86
N GLU A 114 22.72 -13.27 -1.97
CA GLU A 114 21.99 -12.15 -2.60
C GLU A 114 20.68 -12.58 -3.28
N GLY A 115 20.52 -13.87 -3.59
CA GLY A 115 19.29 -14.42 -4.18
C GLY A 115 18.22 -14.80 -3.15
N ALA A 116 18.49 -14.59 -1.85
CA ALA A 116 17.57 -15.02 -0.81
C ALA A 116 16.29 -14.17 -0.78
N PHE A 117 15.15 -14.84 -0.64
CA PHE A 117 13.86 -14.20 -0.42
C PHE A 117 13.09 -14.90 0.69
N PHE A 118 12.08 -14.22 1.19
CA PHE A 118 11.22 -14.68 2.26
C PHE A 118 9.80 -14.88 1.75
N ARG A 119 9.12 -15.88 2.29
CA ARG A 119 7.69 -16.12 2.10
C ARG A 119 7.03 -16.27 3.46
N PHE A 120 5.82 -15.75 3.62
CA PHE A 120 4.98 -16.00 4.78
C PHE A 120 3.51 -15.82 4.40
N ILE A 121 2.60 -16.25 5.27
CA ILE A 121 1.17 -15.99 5.12
C ILE A 121 0.84 -14.68 5.84
N GLY A 122 0.30 -13.71 5.10
CA GLY A 122 -0.11 -12.41 5.60
C GLY A 122 -1.37 -12.49 6.47
N GLY A 123 -1.73 -11.36 7.09
CA GLY A 123 -2.83 -11.31 8.06
C GLY A 123 -4.23 -11.57 7.47
N ASP A 124 -4.36 -11.55 6.15
CA ASP A 124 -5.58 -11.88 5.41
C ASP A 124 -5.59 -13.32 4.85
N GLY A 125 -4.59 -14.13 5.18
CA GLY A 125 -4.47 -15.52 4.74
C GLY A 125 -3.80 -15.72 3.38
N ASN A 126 -3.43 -14.65 2.68
CA ASN A 126 -2.75 -14.74 1.38
C ASN A 126 -1.22 -14.77 1.54
N PRO A 127 -0.49 -15.40 0.61
CA PRO A 127 0.96 -15.44 0.69
C PRO A 127 1.57 -14.06 0.40
N THR A 128 2.71 -13.80 1.03
CA THR A 128 3.54 -12.62 0.85
C THR A 128 4.96 -13.04 0.55
N PHE A 129 5.58 -12.41 -0.45
CA PHE A 129 6.97 -12.63 -0.82
C PHE A 129 7.77 -11.37 -0.61
N VAL A 130 8.93 -11.46 0.04
CA VAL A 130 9.83 -10.32 0.28
C VAL A 130 11.22 -10.64 -0.22
N SER A 131 11.76 -9.77 -1.08
CA SER A 131 13.14 -9.84 -1.57
C SER A 131 13.93 -8.66 -1.04
N ASN A 132 15.20 -8.90 -0.69
CA ASN A 132 16.12 -7.81 -0.35
C ASN A 132 16.67 -7.19 -1.65
N TRP A 133 16.77 -5.87 -1.64
CA TRP A 133 17.50 -5.07 -2.62
C TRP A 133 18.63 -4.33 -1.88
N PRO A 134 19.65 -3.78 -2.56
CA PRO A 134 20.81 -3.18 -1.90
C PRO A 134 20.47 -2.19 -0.78
N ASN A 135 19.43 -1.36 -0.96
CA ASN A 135 19.03 -0.32 -0.01
C ASN A 135 17.56 -0.41 0.46
N SER A 136 16.82 -1.44 0.06
CA SER A 136 15.40 -1.56 0.41
C SER A 136 14.93 -3.00 0.40
N ARG A 137 13.72 -3.26 0.90
CA ARG A 137 13.00 -4.51 0.65
C ARG A 137 11.89 -4.24 -0.34
N SER A 138 11.63 -5.22 -1.20
CA SER A 138 10.49 -5.22 -2.10
C SER A 138 9.62 -6.42 -1.78
N ALA A 139 8.34 -6.16 -1.54
CA ALA A 139 7.38 -7.16 -1.15
C ALA A 139 6.22 -7.23 -2.14
N ARG A 140 5.64 -8.42 -2.28
CA ARG A 140 4.52 -8.73 -3.16
C ARG A 140 3.49 -9.54 -2.37
N HIS A 141 2.27 -9.00 -2.29
CA HIS A 141 1.15 -9.58 -1.56
C HIS A 141 -0.06 -9.67 -2.51
N LEU A 142 -0.80 -10.79 -2.50
CA LEU A 142 -2.05 -10.93 -3.25
C LEU A 142 -3.22 -10.51 -2.36
N PHE A 143 -3.86 -9.38 -2.69
CA PHE A 143 -4.88 -8.80 -1.82
C PHE A 143 -6.30 -9.25 -2.16
N SER A 144 -6.56 -9.50 -3.44
CA SER A 144 -7.84 -9.97 -3.95
C SER A 144 -7.65 -10.61 -5.32
N ASP A 145 -8.70 -11.28 -5.82
CA ASP A 145 -8.74 -12.00 -7.11
C ASP A 145 -8.33 -11.19 -8.35
N GLY A 146 -8.13 -9.87 -8.23
CA GLY A 146 -7.66 -9.02 -9.32
C GLY A 146 -6.50 -8.07 -8.98
N ILE A 147 -6.02 -8.01 -7.74
CA ILE A 147 -5.02 -7.01 -7.32
C ILE A 147 -3.86 -7.66 -6.57
N GLN A 148 -2.66 -7.47 -7.10
CA GLN A 148 -1.41 -7.68 -6.37
C GLN A 148 -0.90 -6.33 -5.83
N ILE A 149 -0.64 -6.28 -4.52
CA ILE A 149 0.06 -5.17 -3.88
C ILE A 149 1.56 -5.45 -4.01
N ARG A 150 2.30 -4.51 -4.60
CA ARG A 150 3.75 -4.49 -4.49
C ARG A 150 4.16 -3.29 -3.67
N TYR A 151 5.00 -3.47 -2.65
CA TYR A 151 5.41 -2.38 -1.78
C TYR A 151 6.90 -2.44 -1.48
N GLN A 152 7.54 -1.28 -1.47
CA GLN A 152 8.98 -1.14 -1.27
C GLN A 152 9.26 -0.21 -0.09
N TYR A 153 10.16 -0.61 0.80
CA TYR A 153 10.42 0.09 2.07
C TYR A 153 11.88 -0.07 2.52
N ALA A 154 12.33 0.80 3.42
CA ALA A 154 13.71 0.81 3.90
C ALA A 154 14.11 -0.48 4.64
N LEU A 155 15.39 -0.88 4.52
CA LEU A 155 15.95 -2.07 5.19
C LEU A 155 15.86 -2.02 6.72
N LYS A 156 15.68 -0.84 7.31
CA LYS A 156 15.55 -0.64 8.76
C LYS A 156 14.30 -1.28 9.35
N HIS A 157 13.23 -1.39 8.56
CA HIS A 157 12.00 -2.07 8.97
C HIS A 157 12.19 -3.58 8.89
N LYS A 158 12.63 -4.17 10.02
CA LYS A 158 13.02 -5.59 10.08
C LYS A 158 11.85 -6.55 10.15
N ASP A 159 10.77 -6.13 10.80
CA ASP A 159 9.55 -6.94 10.95
C ASP A 159 8.77 -6.99 9.64
N LEU A 160 8.88 -8.13 8.96
CA LEU A 160 8.24 -8.36 7.66
C LEU A 160 6.70 -8.39 7.77
N LYS A 161 6.17 -8.98 8.85
CA LYS A 161 4.74 -9.13 9.05
C LYS A 161 4.10 -7.80 9.42
N ALA A 162 4.76 -6.97 10.24
CA ALA A 162 4.28 -5.62 10.54
C ALA A 162 4.22 -4.75 9.28
N MET A 163 5.22 -4.83 8.40
CA MET A 163 5.21 -4.08 7.13
C MET A 163 4.14 -4.57 6.16
N ASP A 164 3.87 -5.89 6.13
CA ASP A 164 2.73 -6.44 5.38
C ASP A 164 1.39 -5.98 5.95
N GLY A 165 1.23 -6.00 7.28
CA GLY A 165 0.05 -5.46 7.96
C GLY A 165 -0.22 -3.99 7.61
N PHE A 166 0.81 -3.14 7.67
CA PHE A 166 0.72 -1.75 7.22
C PHE A 166 0.28 -1.64 5.76
N ALA A 167 0.83 -2.47 4.87
CA ALA A 167 0.48 -2.46 3.46
C ALA A 167 -0.98 -2.85 3.22
N LEU A 168 -1.46 -3.89 3.90
CA LEU A 168 -2.84 -4.34 3.84
C LEU A 168 -3.80 -3.28 4.37
N ASP A 169 -3.48 -2.65 5.50
CA ASP A 169 -4.33 -1.65 6.12
C ASP A 169 -4.42 -0.38 5.27
N PHE A 170 -3.31 0.06 4.67
CA PHE A 170 -3.33 1.16 3.71
C PHE A 170 -4.22 0.85 2.50
N VAL A 171 -4.05 -0.33 1.89
CA VAL A 171 -4.85 -0.68 0.70
C VAL A 171 -6.33 -0.86 1.06
N LYS A 172 -6.67 -1.46 2.21
CA LYS A 172 -8.04 -1.52 2.73
C LYS A 172 -8.63 -0.12 2.92
N LYS A 173 -7.88 0.80 3.54
CA LYS A 173 -8.31 2.20 3.77
C LYS A 173 -8.72 2.90 2.48
N ILE A 174 -7.97 2.71 1.39
CA ILE A 174 -8.23 3.43 0.13
C ILE A 174 -9.19 2.68 -0.80
N THR A 175 -9.53 1.41 -0.53
CA THR A 175 -10.40 0.59 -1.41
C THR A 175 -11.76 0.26 -0.79
N ARG A 176 -11.94 0.42 0.52
CA ARG A 176 -13.22 0.23 1.21
C ARG A 176 -13.87 1.59 1.49
N LYS A 177 -15.19 1.64 1.37
CA LYS A 177 -16.01 2.79 1.77
C LYS A 177 -16.28 2.74 3.27
#